data_AF-A0A380PSU7-F1
#
_entry.id   AF-A0A380PSU7-F1
#
_cell.length_a   1.000
_cell.length_b   1.000
_cell.length_c   1.000
_cell.angle_alpha   90.00
_cell.angle_beta   90.00
_cell.angle_gamma   90.00
#
_symmetry.space_group_name_H-M   'P 1'
#
loop_
_entity.id
_entity.type
_entity.pdbx_description
1 polymer ?
#
loop_
_entity_poly.entity_id
_entity_poly.type
_entity_poly.pdbx_seq_one_letter_code
_entity_poly.pdbx_strand_id
1 'polypeptide(L)'
;MNWTEVLVSGGVAAVLGIVTTTLRNRNKLSTISAILWFIIPIVIGNIIYYQYNNPNWLRGNERTQIEQSLESFPVFRTLKQQEPALYTQLIDNFIKSKNAGHSEQQLIDEMKQSVAELTVQRIQRASDENVIDYMKIILEELRYYQANNRSEKLCFKALFPQVSGGVNTTKVLPRELLDRDLDSVNRLFESSTGEVIKPKNQEYESKLNIVIEQMQQQYGDDLHMFSNPASADVDREKICDMAIDMYSEILKLPPNEAGAILRSMLGGE
;
A
#
# COMPACT_ATOMS: atom_id res chain seq x y z
N MET A 1 24.45 -26.62 -7.74
CA MET A 1 25.16 -26.70 -9.03
C MET A 1 24.65 -27.95 -9.74
N ASN A 2 23.85 -27.77 -10.80
CA ASN A 2 23.17 -28.87 -11.47
C ASN A 2 24.12 -29.50 -12.50
N TRP A 3 24.73 -30.64 -12.19
CA TRP A 3 25.79 -31.25 -13.02
C TRP A 3 25.34 -31.62 -14.44
N THR A 4 24.04 -31.84 -14.64
CA THR A 4 23.41 -32.06 -15.94
C THR A 4 23.49 -30.82 -16.85
N GLU A 5 23.38 -29.61 -16.30
CA GLU A 5 23.50 -28.35 -17.08
C GLU A 5 24.93 -28.14 -17.57
N VAL A 6 25.92 -28.47 -16.74
CA VAL A 6 27.35 -28.37 -17.09
C VAL A 6 27.71 -29.36 -18.20
N LEU A 7 27.16 -30.58 -18.16
CA LEU A 7 27.41 -31.59 -19.18
C LEU A 7 26.73 -31.28 -20.52
N VAL A 8 25.48 -30.77 -20.49
CA VAL A 8 24.75 -30.40 -21.71
C VAL A 8 25.38 -29.18 -22.37
N SER A 9 25.71 -28.13 -21.60
CA SER A 9 26.37 -26.94 -22.12
C SER A 9 27.78 -27.23 -22.65
N GLY A 10 28.55 -28.08 -21.97
CA GLY A 10 29.85 -28.56 -22.43
C GLY A 10 29.77 -29.35 -23.75
N GLY A 11 28.78 -30.22 -23.90
CA GLY A 11 28.55 -30.98 -25.13
C GLY A 11 28.18 -30.10 -26.33
N VAL A 12 27.30 -29.13 -26.13
CA VAL A 12 26.89 -28.17 -27.19
C VAL A 12 28.06 -27.29 -27.61
N ALA A 13 28.86 -26.80 -26.66
CA ALA A 13 30.05 -26.01 -26.94
C ALA A 13 31.10 -26.79 -27.75
N ALA A 14 31.31 -28.07 -27.45
CA ALA A 14 32.24 -28.92 -28.21
C ALA A 14 31.79 -29.12 -29.67
N VAL A 15 30.51 -29.42 -29.89
CA VAL A 15 29.96 -29.62 -31.25
C VAL A 15 30.01 -28.32 -32.05
N LEU A 16 29.59 -27.20 -31.47
CA LEU A 16 29.66 -25.90 -32.13
C LEU A 16 31.11 -25.51 -32.44
N GLY A 17 32.06 -25.77 -31.53
CA GLY A 17 33.49 -25.53 -31.77
C GLY A 17 34.03 -26.31 -32.97
N ILE A 18 33.66 -27.59 -33.10
CA ILE A 18 34.08 -28.45 -34.21
C ILE A 18 33.50 -27.95 -35.55
N VAL A 19 32.20 -27.63 -35.57
CA VAL A 19 31.51 -27.14 -36.78
C VAL A 19 32.08 -25.80 -37.23
N THR A 20 32.31 -24.88 -36.30
CA THR A 20 32.85 -23.54 -36.59
C THR A 20 34.27 -23.60 -37.14
N THR A 21 35.12 -24.47 -36.55
CA THR A 21 36.50 -24.69 -37.02
C THR A 21 36.51 -25.29 -38.42
N THR A 22 35.61 -26.25 -38.69
CA THR A 22 35.50 -26.89 -40.01
C THR A 22 35.01 -25.92 -41.09
N LEU A 23 34.04 -25.06 -40.76
CA LEU A 23 33.51 -24.05 -41.68
C LEU A 23 34.51 -22.91 -41.95
N ARG A 24 35.31 -22.52 -40.94
CA ARG A 24 36.41 -21.56 -41.07
C ARG A 24 37.52 -22.09 -41.98
N ASN A 25 37.92 -23.36 -41.80
CA ASN A 25 38.93 -24.01 -42.64
C ASN A 25 38.50 -24.16 -44.11
N ARG A 26 37.19 -24.06 -44.40
CA ARG A 26 36.64 -24.05 -45.77
C ARG A 26 36.45 -22.65 -46.35
N ASN A 27 36.97 -21.60 -45.71
CA ASN A 27 36.84 -20.19 -46.11
C ASN A 27 35.39 -19.69 -46.27
N LYS A 28 34.41 -20.38 -45.64
CA LYS A 28 32.98 -20.05 -45.77
C LYS A 28 32.47 -19.06 -44.72
N LEU A 29 33.29 -18.69 -43.74
CA LEU A 29 32.90 -17.77 -42.66
C LEU A 29 34.05 -16.82 -42.29
N SER A 30 33.73 -15.53 -42.17
CA SER A 30 34.64 -14.54 -41.60
C SER A 30 34.80 -14.76 -40.09
N THR A 31 35.90 -14.29 -39.50
CA THR A 31 36.20 -14.46 -38.07
C THR A 31 35.10 -13.89 -37.16
N ILE A 32 34.50 -12.77 -37.54
CA ILE A 32 33.40 -12.12 -36.78
C ILE A 32 32.11 -12.93 -36.91
N SER A 33 31.81 -13.44 -38.11
CA SER A 33 30.63 -14.28 -38.34
C SER A 33 30.70 -15.61 -37.58
N ALA A 34 31.90 -16.18 -37.40
CA ALA A 34 32.13 -17.40 -36.62
C ALA A 34 31.87 -17.20 -35.11
N ILE A 35 32.26 -16.05 -34.55
CA ILE A 35 32.04 -15.73 -33.13
C ILE A 35 30.53 -15.55 -32.86
N LEU A 36 29.84 -14.79 -33.72
CA LEU A 36 28.39 -14.58 -33.59
C LEU A 36 27.61 -15.89 -33.71
N TRP A 37 28.01 -16.78 -34.62
CA TRP A 37 27.37 -18.08 -34.80
C TRP A 37 27.54 -19.02 -33.60
N PHE A 38 28.59 -18.83 -32.80
CA PHE A 38 28.81 -19.59 -31.57
C PHE A 38 28.06 -19.00 -30.36
N ILE A 39 28.07 -17.68 -30.22
CA ILE A 39 27.46 -16.98 -29.06
C ILE A 39 25.93 -17.02 -29.13
N ILE A 40 25.34 -16.75 -30.30
CA ILE A 40 23.89 -16.59 -30.46
C ILE A 40 23.10 -17.85 -30.04
N PRO A 41 23.46 -19.08 -30.46
CA PRO A 41 22.74 -20.29 -30.06
C PRO A 41 22.87 -20.59 -28.57
N ILE A 42 23.99 -20.24 -27.94
CA ILE A 42 24.20 -20.45 -26.50
C ILE A 42 23.32 -19.49 -25.70
N VAL A 43 23.25 -18.22 -26.11
CA VAL A 43 22.39 -17.22 -25.45
C VAL A 43 20.91 -17.57 -25.64
N ILE A 44 20.50 -17.85 -26.88
CA ILE A 44 19.10 -18.22 -27.19
C ILE A 44 18.72 -19.53 -26.50
N GLY A 45 19.60 -20.53 -26.51
CA GLY A 45 19.37 -21.82 -25.86
C GLY A 45 19.18 -21.69 -24.35
N ASN A 46 19.98 -20.86 -23.68
CA ASN A 46 19.80 -20.56 -22.26
C ASN A 46 18.48 -19.82 -21.99
N ILE A 47 18.12 -18.83 -22.81
CA ILE A 47 16.84 -18.12 -22.67
C ILE A 47 15.66 -19.08 -22.80
N ILE A 48 15.64 -19.93 -23.84
CA ILE A 48 14.57 -20.91 -24.06
C ILE A 48 14.53 -21.95 -22.94
N TYR A 49 15.70 -22.43 -22.49
CA TYR A 49 15.80 -23.37 -21.39
C TYR A 49 15.21 -22.81 -20.09
N TYR A 50 15.61 -21.60 -19.69
CA TYR A 50 15.05 -20.96 -18.49
C TYR A 50 13.57 -20.60 -18.65
N GLN A 51 13.13 -20.20 -19.85
CA GLN A 51 11.72 -19.91 -20.12
C GLN A 51 10.82 -21.15 -20.03
N TYR A 52 11.33 -22.34 -20.40
CA TYR A 52 10.55 -23.58 -20.41
C TYR A 52 10.68 -24.40 -19.11
N ASN A 53 11.89 -24.51 -18.54
CA ASN A 53 12.13 -25.30 -17.33
C ASN A 53 11.95 -24.50 -16.03
N ASN A 54 12.06 -23.16 -16.06
CA ASN A 54 12.02 -22.35 -14.85
C ASN A 54 11.34 -20.98 -15.07
N PRO A 55 10.05 -20.95 -15.45
CA PRO A 55 9.30 -19.70 -15.67
C PRO A 55 9.26 -18.78 -14.43
N ASN A 56 9.65 -19.29 -13.27
CA ASN A 56 9.68 -18.58 -11.99
C ASN A 56 10.94 -17.72 -11.77
N TRP A 57 12.02 -17.87 -12.55
CA TRP A 57 13.24 -17.07 -12.34
C TRP A 57 13.03 -15.56 -12.62
N LEU A 58 12.32 -15.22 -13.71
CA LEU A 58 11.94 -13.84 -14.02
C LEU A 58 10.97 -13.29 -12.95
N ARG A 59 10.03 -14.12 -12.48
CA ARG A 59 9.06 -13.76 -11.43
C ARG A 59 9.71 -13.56 -10.06
N GLY A 60 10.73 -14.35 -9.73
CA GLY A 60 11.51 -14.21 -8.50
C GLY A 60 12.26 -12.87 -8.45
N ASN A 61 12.87 -12.48 -9.57
CA ASN A 61 13.51 -11.16 -9.70
C ASN A 61 12.50 -10.01 -9.56
N GLU A 62 11.32 -10.12 -10.18
CA GLU A 62 10.26 -9.10 -10.04
C GLU A 62 9.75 -8.99 -8.59
N ARG A 63 9.48 -10.14 -7.94
CA ARG A 63 9.06 -10.15 -6.53
C ARG A 63 10.08 -9.47 -5.64
N THR A 64 11.34 -9.85 -5.73
CA THR A 64 12.40 -9.28 -4.90
C THR A 64 12.56 -7.77 -5.12
N GLN A 65 12.40 -7.27 -6.36
CA GLN A 65 12.43 -5.83 -6.63
C GLN A 65 11.25 -5.10 -5.98
N ILE A 66 10.05 -5.68 -6.02
CA ILE A 66 8.86 -5.10 -5.39
C ILE A 66 9.02 -5.10 -3.87
N GLU A 67 9.46 -6.21 -3.28
CA GLU A 67 9.74 -6.30 -1.84
C GLU A 67 10.78 -5.27 -1.42
N GLN A 68 11.90 -5.13 -2.14
CA GLN A 68 12.92 -4.11 -1.86
C GLN A 68 12.37 -2.68 -1.95
N SER A 69 11.53 -2.40 -2.94
CA SER A 69 10.91 -1.08 -3.10
C SER A 69 9.94 -0.76 -1.98
N LEU A 70 9.07 -1.71 -1.59
CA LEU A 70 8.10 -1.51 -0.52
C LEU A 70 8.79 -1.45 0.85
N GLU A 71 9.75 -2.32 1.11
CA GLU A 71 10.54 -2.34 2.35
C GLU A 71 11.44 -1.10 2.51
N SER A 72 11.53 -0.21 1.52
CA SER A 72 12.11 1.12 1.73
C SER A 72 11.29 1.94 2.75
N PHE A 73 9.98 1.73 2.82
CA PHE A 73 9.12 2.35 3.84
C PHE A 73 9.05 1.47 5.10
N PRO A 74 9.25 2.05 6.31
CA PRO A 74 9.26 1.30 7.56
C PRO A 74 8.03 0.42 7.80
N VAL A 75 6.84 0.91 7.46
CA VAL A 75 5.57 0.19 7.67
C VAL A 75 5.56 -1.20 7.04
N PHE A 76 6.16 -1.39 5.86
CA PHE A 76 6.22 -2.70 5.20
C PHE A 76 7.20 -3.65 5.87
N ARG A 77 8.29 -3.14 6.48
CA ARG A 77 9.21 -3.95 7.29
C ARG A 77 8.51 -4.44 8.56
N THR A 78 7.75 -3.55 9.21
CA THR A 78 6.94 -3.89 10.38
C THR A 78 5.86 -4.92 10.04
N LEU A 79 5.15 -4.74 8.92
CA LEU A 79 4.19 -5.73 8.42
C LEU A 79 4.84 -7.09 8.18
N LYS A 80 6.01 -7.13 7.54
CA LYS A 80 6.75 -8.39 7.30
C LYS A 80 7.15 -9.09 8.60
N GLN A 81 7.51 -8.34 9.63
CA GLN A 81 7.93 -8.88 10.92
C GLN A 81 6.77 -9.36 11.78
N GLN A 82 5.69 -8.56 11.87
CA GLN A 82 4.57 -8.83 12.76
C GLN A 82 3.47 -9.67 12.11
N GLU A 83 3.23 -9.47 10.82
CA GLU A 83 2.12 -10.07 10.06
C GLU A 83 2.63 -10.72 8.75
N PRO A 84 3.55 -11.70 8.82
CA PRO A 84 4.23 -12.25 7.64
C PRO A 84 3.28 -12.87 6.60
N ALA A 85 2.15 -13.44 7.05
CA ALA A 85 1.11 -13.99 6.17
C ALA A 85 0.42 -12.88 5.38
N LEU A 86 0.00 -11.80 6.05
CA LEU A 86 -0.61 -10.64 5.41
C LEU A 86 0.38 -9.97 4.44
N TYR A 87 1.64 -9.81 4.85
CA TYR A 87 2.69 -9.27 3.99
C TYR A 87 2.84 -10.08 2.70
N THR A 88 2.93 -11.40 2.81
CA THR A 88 3.06 -12.29 1.65
C THR A 88 1.86 -12.16 0.71
N GLN A 89 0.65 -12.16 1.26
CA GLN A 89 -0.59 -11.99 0.50
C GLN A 89 -0.66 -10.64 -0.21
N LEU A 90 -0.21 -9.57 0.46
CA LEU A 90 -0.17 -8.22 -0.10
C LEU A 90 0.74 -8.16 -1.33
N ILE A 91 1.94 -8.73 -1.25
CA ILE A 91 2.88 -8.79 -2.38
C ILE A 91 2.32 -9.64 -3.53
N ASP A 92 1.74 -10.80 -3.22
CA ASP A 92 1.13 -11.68 -4.23
C ASP A 92 -0.01 -10.99 -4.98
N ASN A 93 -0.89 -10.32 -4.24
CA ASN A 93 -2.00 -9.56 -4.82
C ASN A 93 -1.48 -8.39 -5.67
N PHE A 94 -0.49 -7.65 -5.19
CA PHE A 94 0.11 -6.55 -5.95
C PHE A 94 0.69 -7.04 -7.29
N ILE A 95 1.47 -8.13 -7.27
CA ILE A 95 2.05 -8.73 -8.49
C ILE A 95 0.95 -9.21 -9.43
N LYS A 96 -0.09 -9.87 -8.90
CA LYS A 96 -1.23 -10.35 -9.68
C LYS A 96 -1.97 -9.20 -10.37
N SER A 97 -2.32 -8.15 -9.62
CA SER A 97 -3.06 -7.00 -10.13
C SER A 97 -2.23 -6.20 -11.14
N LYS A 98 -0.93 -6.03 -10.89
CA LYS A 98 -0.01 -5.41 -11.85
C LYS A 98 0.04 -6.19 -13.16
N ASN A 99 0.16 -7.52 -13.09
CA ASN A 99 0.16 -8.40 -14.27
C ASN A 99 -1.19 -8.44 -15.00
N ALA A 100 -2.29 -8.18 -14.28
CA ALA A 100 -3.62 -8.02 -14.86
C ALA A 100 -3.83 -6.63 -15.52
N GLY A 101 -2.83 -5.73 -15.45
CA GLY A 101 -2.90 -4.41 -16.07
C GLY A 101 -3.67 -3.38 -15.25
N HIS A 102 -3.84 -3.60 -13.93
CA HIS A 102 -4.47 -2.61 -13.06
C HIS A 102 -3.67 -1.30 -13.07
N SER A 103 -4.39 -0.18 -13.07
CA SER A 103 -3.79 1.15 -12.98
C SER A 103 -3.11 1.38 -11.62
N GLU A 104 -2.20 2.34 -11.55
CA GLU A 104 -1.51 2.71 -10.31
C GLU A 104 -2.49 3.06 -9.16
N GLN A 105 -3.59 3.75 -9.45
CA GLN A 105 -4.61 4.06 -8.45
C GLN A 105 -5.27 2.79 -7.91
N GLN A 106 -5.62 1.84 -8.78
CA GLN A 106 -6.22 0.57 -8.36
C GLN A 106 -5.26 -0.24 -7.48
N LEU A 107 -3.97 -0.28 -7.84
CA LEU A 107 -2.96 -0.94 -7.02
C LEU A 107 -2.85 -0.30 -5.62
N ILE A 108 -2.86 1.02 -5.54
CA ILE A 108 -2.82 1.75 -4.26
C ILE A 108 -4.08 1.49 -3.44
N ASP A 109 -5.26 1.55 -4.05
CA ASP A 109 -6.53 1.31 -3.38
C ASP A 109 -6.60 -0.13 -2.83
N GLU A 110 -6.17 -1.12 -3.61
CA GLU A 110 -6.09 -2.52 -3.19
C GLU A 110 -5.09 -2.74 -2.04
N MET A 111 -3.93 -2.06 -2.08
CA MET A 111 -2.95 -2.12 -0.98
C MET A 111 -3.52 -1.52 0.31
N LYS A 112 -4.14 -0.33 0.23
CA LYS A 112 -4.79 0.32 1.38
C LYS A 112 -5.91 -0.56 1.94
N GLN A 113 -6.73 -1.14 1.07
CA GLN A 113 -7.80 -2.05 1.47
C GLN A 113 -7.26 -3.30 2.16
N SER A 114 -6.14 -3.84 1.70
CA SER A 114 -5.53 -5.06 2.27
C SER A 114 -5.04 -4.86 3.70
N VAL A 115 -4.68 -3.63 4.09
CA VAL A 115 -4.21 -3.32 5.45
C VAL A 115 -5.27 -2.65 6.32
N ALA A 116 -6.43 -2.29 5.77
CA ALA A 116 -7.47 -1.55 6.48
C ALA A 116 -7.95 -2.27 7.75
N GLU A 117 -8.21 -3.58 7.66
CA GLU A 117 -8.61 -4.38 8.83
C GLU A 117 -7.53 -4.41 9.91
N LEU A 118 -6.26 -4.58 9.51
CA LEU A 118 -5.15 -4.51 10.46
C LEU A 118 -5.08 -3.13 11.12
N THR A 119 -5.24 -2.05 10.37
CA THR A 119 -5.25 -0.70 10.92
C THR A 119 -6.34 -0.54 11.97
N VAL A 120 -7.56 -0.99 11.67
CA VAL A 120 -8.70 -0.99 12.62
C VAL A 120 -8.34 -1.77 13.89
N GLN A 121 -7.82 -2.99 13.75
CA GLN A 121 -7.39 -3.80 14.90
C GLN A 121 -6.26 -3.14 15.71
N ARG A 122 -5.32 -2.46 15.05
CA ARG A 122 -4.21 -1.76 15.70
C ARG A 122 -4.71 -0.53 16.45
N ILE A 123 -5.69 0.21 15.93
CA ILE A 123 -6.33 1.32 16.64
C ILE A 123 -6.98 0.83 17.94
N GLN A 124 -7.71 -0.28 17.93
CA GLN A 124 -8.36 -0.83 19.13
C GLN A 124 -7.36 -1.24 20.24
N ARG A 125 -6.10 -1.51 19.89
CA ARG A 125 -5.02 -1.95 20.81
C ARG A 125 -4.03 -0.85 21.16
N ALA A 126 -4.10 0.29 20.49
CA ALA A 126 -3.17 1.39 20.64
C ALA A 126 -3.46 2.22 21.90
N SER A 127 -2.42 2.78 22.51
CA SER A 127 -2.57 3.77 23.57
C SER A 127 -3.29 5.02 23.07
N ASP A 128 -3.89 5.79 23.97
CA ASP A 128 -4.58 7.03 23.61
C ASP A 128 -3.65 8.01 22.86
N GLU A 129 -2.38 8.11 23.29
CA GLU A 129 -1.35 8.93 22.63
C GLU A 129 -1.13 8.52 21.17
N ASN A 130 -0.99 7.22 20.90
CA ASN A 130 -0.69 6.73 19.54
C ASN A 130 -1.89 6.89 18.61
N VAL A 131 -3.12 6.71 19.11
CA VAL A 131 -4.34 6.96 18.31
C VAL A 131 -4.50 8.45 18.02
N ILE A 132 -4.23 9.31 19.00
CA ILE A 132 -4.29 10.77 18.84
C ILE A 132 -3.26 11.23 17.81
N ASP A 133 -2.02 10.74 17.89
CA ASP A 133 -0.96 11.14 16.98
C ASP A 133 -1.22 10.67 15.54
N TYR A 134 -1.74 9.45 15.38
CA TYR A 134 -2.25 8.99 14.08
C TYR A 134 -3.36 9.92 13.55
N MET A 135 -4.36 10.23 14.39
CA MET A 135 -5.49 11.07 13.98
C MET A 135 -5.08 12.52 13.65
N LYS A 136 -4.08 13.08 14.31
CA LYS A 136 -3.53 14.42 13.97
C LYS A 136 -3.00 14.44 12.52
N ILE A 137 -2.32 13.38 12.09
CA ILE A 137 -1.80 13.28 10.73
C ILE A 137 -2.94 13.14 9.72
N ILE A 138 -3.92 12.29 9.98
CA ILE A 138 -5.12 12.17 9.14
C ILE A 138 -5.86 13.51 9.03
N LEU A 139 -6.01 14.25 10.13
CA LEU A 139 -6.64 15.57 10.12
C LEU A 139 -5.84 16.59 9.28
N GLU A 140 -4.51 16.52 9.31
CA GLU A 140 -3.65 17.35 8.47
C GLU A 140 -3.82 17.01 6.97
N GLU A 141 -3.92 15.73 6.62
CA GLU A 141 -4.25 15.32 5.26
C GLU A 141 -5.61 15.82 4.80
N LEU A 142 -6.66 15.65 5.62
CA LEU A 142 -8.00 16.11 5.29
C LEU A 142 -8.03 17.62 5.04
N ARG A 143 -7.36 18.40 5.91
CA ARG A 143 -7.20 19.84 5.72
C ARG A 143 -6.43 20.16 4.44
N TYR A 144 -5.37 19.41 4.14
CA TYR A 144 -4.62 19.57 2.91
C TYR A 144 -5.49 19.32 1.68
N TYR A 145 -6.26 18.22 1.64
CA TYR A 145 -7.17 17.92 0.53
C TYR A 145 -8.34 18.90 0.40
N GLN A 146 -8.82 19.45 1.52
CA GLN A 146 -9.89 20.43 1.50
C GLN A 146 -9.40 21.79 0.99
N ALA A 147 -8.17 22.17 1.35
CA ALA A 147 -7.53 23.40 0.90
C ALA A 147 -6.98 23.30 -0.53
N ASN A 148 -6.52 22.11 -0.94
CA ASN A 148 -5.86 21.88 -2.23
C ASN A 148 -6.64 20.85 -3.04
N ASN A 149 -7.09 21.25 -4.23
CA ASN A 149 -7.86 20.40 -5.16
C ASN A 149 -9.30 20.09 -4.70
N ARG A 150 -9.95 21.06 -4.05
CA ARG A 150 -11.38 21.01 -3.67
C ARG A 150 -12.29 20.59 -4.84
N SER A 151 -12.00 21.06 -6.06
CA SER A 151 -12.75 20.68 -7.27
C SER A 151 -12.68 19.19 -7.61
N GLU A 152 -11.62 18.51 -7.22
CA GLU A 152 -11.45 17.04 -7.38
C GLU A 152 -12.08 16.26 -6.22
N LYS A 153 -12.58 16.97 -5.19
CA LYS A 153 -13.26 16.41 -4.03
C LYS A 153 -12.40 15.40 -3.28
N LEU A 154 -11.08 15.63 -3.22
CA LEU A 154 -10.11 14.69 -2.67
C LEU A 154 -10.37 14.37 -1.20
N CYS A 155 -10.79 15.36 -0.40
CA CYS A 155 -11.14 15.12 0.99
C CYS A 155 -12.31 14.12 1.10
N PHE A 156 -13.34 14.26 0.25
CA PHE A 156 -14.47 13.33 0.24
C PHE A 156 -14.03 11.92 -0.17
N LYS A 157 -13.14 11.82 -1.16
CA LYS A 157 -12.54 10.54 -1.59
C LYS A 157 -11.71 9.88 -0.48
N ALA A 158 -11.03 10.69 0.35
CA ALA A 158 -10.25 10.20 1.49
C ALA A 158 -11.14 9.67 2.62
N LEU A 159 -12.24 10.37 2.92
CA LEU A 159 -13.22 9.95 3.95
C LEU A 159 -14.09 8.77 3.51
N PHE A 160 -14.46 8.72 2.22
CA PHE A 160 -15.40 7.73 1.67
C PHE A 160 -14.85 7.07 0.39
N PRO A 161 -13.71 6.35 0.47
CA PRO A 161 -13.07 5.73 -0.70
C PRO A 161 -13.97 4.71 -1.40
N GLN A 162 -14.88 4.05 -0.68
CA GLN A 162 -15.87 3.12 -1.20
C GLN A 162 -16.95 3.77 -2.10
N VAL A 163 -17.17 5.08 -1.96
CA VAL A 163 -18.20 5.81 -2.72
C VAL A 163 -17.65 6.37 -4.03
N SER A 164 -16.41 6.85 -4.02
CA SER A 164 -15.86 7.64 -5.12
C SER A 164 -14.44 7.24 -5.56
N GLY A 165 -13.93 6.12 -5.05
CA GLY A 165 -12.55 5.69 -5.19
C GLY A 165 -11.62 6.44 -4.24
N GLY A 166 -10.44 5.89 -3.99
CA GLY A 166 -9.48 6.49 -3.07
C GLY A 166 -8.72 7.70 -3.64
N VAL A 167 -7.79 8.19 -2.83
CA VAL A 167 -6.80 9.20 -3.20
C VAL A 167 -5.43 8.54 -3.39
N ASN A 168 -4.79 8.79 -4.53
CA ASN A 168 -3.37 8.49 -4.71
C ASN A 168 -2.54 9.52 -3.93
N THR A 169 -2.23 9.17 -2.68
CA THR A 169 -1.47 10.01 -1.75
C THR A 169 -0.08 10.35 -2.27
N THR A 170 0.54 9.47 -3.06
CA THR A 170 1.92 9.70 -3.59
C THR A 170 1.99 10.80 -4.63
N LYS A 171 0.86 11.12 -5.29
CA LYS A 171 0.77 12.18 -6.29
C LYS A 171 0.24 13.49 -5.73
N VAL A 172 -0.59 13.42 -4.70
CA VAL A 172 -1.35 14.58 -4.19
C VAL A 172 -0.66 15.23 -3.00
N LEU A 173 -0.17 14.43 -2.05
CA LEU A 173 0.38 14.96 -0.81
C LEU A 173 1.79 15.50 -1.02
N PRO A 174 2.17 16.57 -0.30
CA PRO A 174 3.56 16.99 -0.20
C PRO A 174 4.39 15.85 0.39
N ARG A 175 5.63 15.70 -0.08
CA ARG A 175 6.49 14.57 0.31
C ARG A 175 6.65 14.44 1.82
N GLU A 176 6.84 15.56 2.52
CA GLU A 176 6.96 15.59 3.98
C GLU A 176 5.71 15.05 4.69
N LEU A 177 4.51 15.42 4.23
CA LEU A 177 3.26 14.95 4.83
C LEU A 177 3.05 13.45 4.56
N LEU A 178 3.34 12.99 3.34
CA LEU A 178 3.31 11.56 3.00
C LEU A 178 4.27 10.73 3.86
N ASP A 179 5.50 11.20 4.06
CA ASP A 179 6.49 10.49 4.87
C ASP A 179 6.04 10.43 6.34
N ARG A 180 5.42 11.50 6.87
CA ARG A 180 4.84 11.53 8.22
C ARG A 180 3.61 10.63 8.37
N ASP A 181 2.76 10.52 7.34
CA ASP A 181 1.64 9.57 7.30
C ASP A 181 2.12 8.14 7.44
N LEU A 182 3.03 7.70 6.55
CA LEU A 182 3.59 6.35 6.57
C LEU A 182 4.32 6.02 7.89
N ASP A 183 5.01 7.00 8.46
CA ASP A 183 5.69 6.87 9.75
C ASP A 183 4.69 6.79 10.92
N SER A 184 3.58 7.53 10.86
CA SER A 184 2.50 7.44 11.86
C SER A 184 1.81 6.08 11.85
N VAL A 185 1.55 5.52 10.66
CA VAL A 185 1.01 4.16 10.51
C VAL A 185 2.01 3.13 11.02
N ASN A 186 3.30 3.31 10.74
CA ASN A 186 4.34 2.43 11.25
C ASN A 186 4.37 2.41 12.78
N ARG A 187 4.39 3.59 13.43
CA ARG A 187 4.34 3.69 14.90
C ARG A 187 3.10 3.02 15.47
N LEU A 188 1.94 3.26 14.86
CA LEU A 188 0.68 2.63 15.25
C LEU A 188 0.78 1.09 15.19
N PHE A 189 1.42 0.53 14.17
CA PHE A 189 1.60 -0.92 14.05
C PHE A 189 2.61 -1.47 15.06
N GLU A 190 3.75 -0.79 15.22
CA GLU A 190 4.79 -1.18 16.18
C GLU A 190 4.29 -1.21 17.63
N SER A 191 3.46 -0.24 18.02
CA SER A 191 3.05 -0.06 19.41
C SER A 191 1.81 -0.86 19.84
N SER A 192 1.09 -1.49 18.91
CA SER A 192 -0.30 -1.92 19.14
C SER A 192 -0.52 -3.42 18.92
N THR A 193 0.43 -4.21 19.43
CA THR A 193 0.40 -5.68 19.41
C THR A 193 -0.21 -6.30 20.67
N GLY A 194 -0.61 -5.47 21.64
CA GLY A 194 -1.17 -5.90 22.92
C GLY A 194 -2.65 -6.29 22.87
N GLU A 195 -3.27 -6.38 24.05
CA GLU A 195 -4.71 -6.65 24.17
C GLU A 195 -5.56 -5.46 23.70
N VAL A 196 -6.81 -5.74 23.34
CA VAL A 196 -7.79 -4.71 22.99
C VAL A 196 -8.06 -3.83 24.19
N ILE A 197 -7.91 -2.52 24.02
CA ILE A 197 -8.24 -1.53 25.05
C ILE A 197 -9.74 -1.22 24.94
N LYS A 198 -10.54 -1.83 25.81
CA LYS A 198 -11.98 -1.53 25.91
C LYS A 198 -12.16 -0.18 26.60
N PRO A 199 -12.72 0.84 25.93
CA PRO A 199 -13.09 2.06 26.64
C PRO A 199 -14.18 1.73 27.66
N LYS A 200 -14.20 2.44 28.80
CA LYS A 200 -15.29 2.29 29.77
C LYS A 200 -16.51 3.00 29.17
N ASN A 201 -17.45 2.23 28.60
CA ASN A 201 -18.60 2.69 27.80
C ASN A 201 -19.25 4.01 28.28
N GLN A 202 -19.47 4.16 29.58
CA GLN A 202 -20.23 5.29 30.12
C GLN A 202 -19.48 6.63 30.13
N GLU A 203 -18.15 6.64 30.07
CA GLU A 203 -17.36 7.87 30.27
C GLU A 203 -17.18 8.65 28.96
N TYR A 204 -16.92 7.97 27.84
CA TYR A 204 -16.67 8.64 26.56
C TYR A 204 -17.96 8.98 25.80
N GLU A 205 -19.06 8.23 25.97
CA GLU A 205 -20.35 8.51 25.33
C GLU A 205 -20.87 9.90 25.70
N SER A 206 -20.76 10.28 26.97
CA SER A 206 -21.17 11.61 27.43
C SER A 206 -20.37 12.74 26.77
N LYS A 207 -19.08 12.51 26.51
CA LYS A 207 -18.18 13.48 25.89
C LYS A 207 -18.38 13.57 24.39
N LEU A 208 -18.60 12.42 23.74
CA LEU A 208 -18.98 12.36 22.34
C LEU A 208 -20.31 13.09 22.10
N ASN A 209 -21.29 12.95 23.00
CA ASN A 209 -22.55 13.68 22.91
C ASN A 209 -22.36 15.19 22.96
N ILE A 210 -21.44 15.71 23.79
CA ILE A 210 -21.12 17.14 23.81
C ILE A 210 -20.57 17.60 22.44
N VAL A 211 -19.69 16.81 21.83
CA VAL A 211 -19.18 17.11 20.49
C VAL A 211 -20.31 17.08 19.47
N ILE A 212 -21.19 16.07 19.50
CA ILE A 212 -22.34 15.95 18.60
C ILE A 212 -23.31 17.13 18.78
N GLU A 213 -23.58 17.56 20.02
CA GLU A 213 -24.43 18.73 20.30
C GLU A 213 -23.83 20.02 19.72
N GLN A 214 -22.53 20.22 19.83
CA GLN A 214 -21.83 21.35 19.20
C GLN A 214 -21.94 21.28 17.67
N MET A 215 -21.71 20.10 17.09
CA MET A 215 -21.86 19.88 15.65
C MET A 215 -23.31 20.14 15.20
N GLN A 216 -24.31 19.74 15.99
CA GLN A 216 -25.72 19.97 15.69
C GLN A 216 -26.08 21.46 15.76
N GLN A 217 -25.49 22.22 16.67
CA GLN A 217 -25.68 23.68 16.73
C GLN A 217 -25.09 24.39 15.51
N GLN A 218 -23.95 23.91 15.00
CA GLN A 218 -23.24 24.53 13.88
C GLN A 218 -23.80 24.13 12.51
N TYR A 219 -24.11 22.85 12.33
CA TYR A 219 -24.48 22.27 11.04
C TYR A 219 -25.95 21.83 10.94
N GLY A 220 -26.68 21.77 12.05
CA GLY A 220 -28.09 21.41 12.06
C GLY A 220 -28.35 20.08 11.37
N ASP A 221 -29.36 20.05 10.50
CA ASP A 221 -29.78 18.84 9.82
C ASP A 221 -28.69 18.26 8.91
N ASP A 222 -27.72 19.04 8.43
CA ASP A 222 -26.69 18.57 7.49
C ASP A 222 -25.85 17.40 8.01
N LEU A 223 -25.80 17.17 9.34
CA LEU A 223 -25.13 16.00 9.92
C LEU A 223 -25.67 14.67 9.40
N HIS A 224 -26.92 14.61 8.92
CA HIS A 224 -27.49 13.40 8.30
C HIS A 224 -26.69 12.91 7.08
N MET A 225 -25.89 13.77 6.44
CA MET A 225 -25.04 13.40 5.30
C MET A 225 -24.02 12.31 5.67
N PHE A 226 -23.59 12.23 6.93
CA PHE A 226 -22.71 11.15 7.39
C PHE A 226 -23.38 9.77 7.41
N SER A 227 -24.71 9.72 7.55
CA SER A 227 -25.46 8.46 7.58
C SER A 227 -25.59 7.83 6.20
N ASN A 228 -25.61 8.64 5.13
CA ASN A 228 -25.68 8.15 3.75
C ASN A 228 -24.82 9.01 2.80
N PRO A 229 -23.48 8.91 2.88
CA PRO A 229 -22.57 9.72 2.07
C PRO A 229 -22.64 9.42 0.56
N ALA A 230 -23.27 8.31 0.16
CA ALA A 230 -23.47 7.94 -1.23
C ALA A 230 -24.67 8.63 -1.91
N SER A 231 -25.51 9.32 -1.15
CA SER A 231 -26.70 9.97 -1.69
C SER A 231 -26.36 11.12 -2.64
N ALA A 232 -27.24 11.37 -3.62
CA ALA A 232 -27.00 12.36 -4.67
C ALA A 232 -27.11 13.82 -4.19
N ASP A 233 -27.78 14.06 -3.07
CA ASP A 233 -27.99 15.34 -2.41
C ASP A 233 -26.87 15.73 -1.44
N VAL A 234 -25.88 14.85 -1.22
CA VAL A 234 -24.75 15.12 -0.33
C VAL A 234 -23.86 16.22 -0.90
N ASP A 235 -23.73 17.30 -0.13
CA ASP A 235 -22.68 18.29 -0.36
C ASP A 235 -21.33 17.72 0.12
N ARG A 236 -20.56 17.25 -0.85
CA ARG A 236 -19.27 16.59 -0.64
C ARG A 236 -18.20 17.52 -0.07
N GLU A 237 -18.31 18.83 -0.27
CA GLU A 237 -17.36 19.77 0.31
C GLU A 237 -17.74 20.08 1.77
N LYS A 238 -19.04 20.23 2.03
CA LYS A 238 -19.57 20.49 3.37
C LYS A 238 -19.36 19.32 4.33
N ILE A 239 -19.56 18.08 3.87
CA ILE A 239 -19.27 16.89 4.70
C ILE A 239 -17.80 16.79 5.08
N CYS A 240 -16.91 17.31 4.24
CA CYS A 240 -15.49 17.44 4.55
C CYS A 240 -15.21 18.49 5.62
N ASP A 241 -15.80 19.68 5.50
CA ASP A 241 -15.69 20.72 6.53
C ASP A 241 -16.22 20.18 7.88
N MET A 242 -17.37 19.49 7.87
CA MET A 242 -17.93 18.86 9.07
C MET A 242 -17.01 17.80 9.67
N ALA A 243 -16.38 16.94 8.85
CA ALA A 243 -15.48 15.90 9.36
C ALA A 243 -14.21 16.52 9.98
N ILE A 244 -13.65 17.54 9.34
CA ILE A 244 -12.48 18.28 9.84
C ILE A 244 -12.81 18.94 11.19
N ASP A 245 -13.97 19.60 11.29
CA ASP A 245 -14.39 20.27 12.53
C ASP A 245 -14.64 19.25 13.65
N MET A 246 -15.35 18.15 13.37
CA MET A 246 -15.60 17.09 14.35
C MET A 246 -14.30 16.50 14.92
N TYR A 247 -13.36 16.09 14.06
CA TYR A 247 -12.07 15.56 14.54
C TYR A 247 -11.24 16.64 15.24
N SER A 248 -11.35 17.90 14.83
CA SER A 248 -10.70 19.01 15.52
C SER A 248 -11.23 19.19 16.94
N GLU A 249 -12.55 19.10 17.16
CA GLU A 249 -13.14 19.17 18.49
C GLU A 249 -12.76 17.97 19.36
N ILE A 250 -12.78 16.74 18.81
CA ILE A 250 -12.34 15.54 19.52
C ILE A 250 -10.89 15.67 20.00
N LEU A 251 -9.99 16.18 19.15
CA LEU A 251 -8.58 16.34 19.49
C LEU A 251 -8.29 17.46 20.50
N LYS A 252 -9.27 18.32 20.84
CA LYS A 252 -9.15 19.31 21.92
C LYS A 252 -9.47 18.73 23.31
N LEU A 253 -10.11 17.56 23.37
CA LEU A 253 -10.44 16.90 24.63
C LEU A 253 -9.19 16.40 25.35
N PRO A 254 -9.26 16.13 26.67
CA PRO A 254 -8.21 15.43 27.39
C PRO A 254 -7.79 14.13 26.68
N PRO A 255 -6.49 13.77 26.66
CA PRO A 255 -6.01 12.64 25.86
C PRO A 255 -6.74 11.31 26.10
N ASN A 256 -7.10 11.01 27.34
CA ASN A 256 -7.86 9.80 27.67
C ASN A 256 -9.28 9.80 27.08
N GLU A 257 -9.92 10.97 26.99
CA GLU A 257 -11.26 11.11 26.40
C GLU A 257 -11.18 11.05 24.86
N ALA A 258 -10.25 11.81 24.26
CA ALA A 258 -10.03 11.81 22.81
C ALA A 258 -9.64 10.42 22.29
N GLY A 259 -8.69 9.75 22.94
CA GLY A 259 -8.25 8.41 22.56
C GLY A 259 -9.37 7.37 22.65
N ALA A 260 -10.21 7.43 23.70
CA ALA A 260 -11.36 6.55 23.84
C ALA A 260 -12.40 6.75 22.72
N ILE A 261 -12.75 8.01 22.41
CA ILE A 261 -13.69 8.33 21.33
C ILE A 261 -13.13 7.87 19.98
N LEU A 262 -11.88 8.19 19.67
CA LEU A 262 -11.25 7.82 18.40
C LEU A 262 -11.16 6.31 18.23
N ARG A 263 -10.83 5.56 19.28
CA ARG A 263 -10.87 4.09 19.25
C ARG A 263 -12.27 3.56 18.98
N SER A 264 -13.30 4.15 19.58
CA SER A 264 -14.69 3.76 19.33
C SER A 264 -15.14 4.06 17.90
N MET A 265 -14.73 5.21 17.35
CA MET A 265 -15.16 5.64 16.00
C MET A 265 -14.42 4.93 14.87
N LEU A 266 -13.11 4.71 15.03
CA LEU A 266 -12.24 4.19 13.98
C LEU A 266 -11.96 2.69 14.13
N GLY A 267 -12.05 2.17 15.36
CA GLY A 267 -11.77 0.77 15.67
C GLY A 267 -12.90 -0.19 15.31
N GLY A 268 -14.08 0.30 14.93
CA GLY A 268 -15.27 -0.55 14.74
C GLY A 268 -15.75 -1.21 16.05
N GLU A 269 -16.99 -1.70 16.05
CA GLU A 269 -17.54 -2.53 17.14
C GLU A 269 -17.06 -3.98 17.06
#